data_AF-A0A8R1J150-F1
#
_entry.id   AF-A0A8R1J150-F1
#
_cell.length_a   1.000
_cell.length_b   1.000
_cell.length_c   1.000
_cell.angle_alpha   90.00
_cell.angle_beta   90.00
_cell.angle_gamma   90.00
#
_symmetry.space_group_name_H-M   'P 1'
#
loop_
_entity.id
_entity.type
_entity.pdbx_description
1 polymer ?
#
loop_
_entity_poly.entity_id
_entity_poly.type
_entity_poly.pdbx_seq_one_letter_code
_entity_poly.pdbx_strand_id
1 'polypeptide(L)'
;MCHVATLIVFFLATTHLADGSISSVKLNPGQSFLLRDAENATALVRKVKAGNQKMTFQGPKKGKWVNDKGQVVDSSNFELFANGSVLLKSASLADAGTYQKDPNPMIRIGDIAYAPPILILQVVKK
;
A
#
# COMPACT_ATOMS: atom_id res chain seq x y z
N MET A 1 -36.03 7.05 -43.91
CA MET A 1 -35.53 5.78 -43.35
C MET A 1 -34.69 6.12 -42.13
N CYS A 2 -35.37 6.32 -41.00
CA CYS A 2 -34.77 6.28 -39.68
C CYS A 2 -34.25 4.87 -39.41
N HIS A 3 -33.28 4.75 -38.48
CA HIS A 3 -32.66 3.53 -37.93
C HIS A 3 -31.17 3.33 -38.27
N VAL A 4 -30.37 4.40 -38.20
CA VAL A 4 -28.89 4.30 -38.01
C VAL A 4 -28.47 4.89 -36.66
N ALA A 5 -29.40 5.01 -35.70
CA ALA A 5 -29.15 5.72 -34.44
C ALA A 5 -29.32 4.84 -33.19
N THR A 6 -29.19 3.52 -33.33
CA THR A 6 -29.55 2.61 -32.23
C THR A 6 -28.67 1.37 -32.22
N LEU A 7 -27.35 1.50 -32.06
CA LEU A 7 -26.53 0.44 -31.43
C LEU A 7 -25.05 0.79 -31.14
N ILE A 8 -24.68 2.05 -30.85
CA ILE A 8 -23.37 2.36 -30.24
C ILE A 8 -23.59 3.30 -29.05
N VAL A 9 -24.59 2.97 -28.23
CA VAL A 9 -24.72 3.46 -26.84
C VAL A 9 -24.31 2.31 -25.92
N PHE A 10 -23.18 1.69 -26.24
CA PHE A 10 -22.61 0.55 -25.51
C PHE A 10 -21.09 0.67 -25.39
N PHE A 11 -20.63 1.88 -25.08
CA PHE A 11 -19.41 2.04 -24.28
C PHE A 11 -19.75 2.83 -23.02
N LEU A 12 -20.74 2.26 -22.33
CA LEU A 12 -20.85 2.25 -20.90
C LEU A 12 -19.49 1.85 -20.29
N ALA A 13 -18.72 2.82 -19.89
CA ALA A 13 -17.91 2.76 -18.68
C ALA A 13 -17.28 4.12 -18.50
N THR A 14 -17.93 4.92 -17.66
CA THR A 14 -17.27 5.96 -16.90
C THR A 14 -15.95 5.39 -16.36
N THR A 15 -14.84 5.74 -17.01
CA THR A 15 -13.53 5.68 -16.37
C THR A 15 -13.58 6.73 -15.28
N HIS A 16 -14.16 6.36 -14.13
CA HIS A 16 -13.77 6.95 -12.87
C HIS A 16 -12.29 6.60 -12.74
N LEU A 17 -11.44 7.48 -13.27
CA LEU A 17 -10.07 7.60 -12.80
C LEU A 17 -10.22 7.97 -11.34
N ALA A 18 -10.31 6.96 -10.48
CA ALA A 18 -10.01 7.15 -9.09
C ALA A 18 -8.53 7.53 -9.10
N ASP A 19 -8.25 8.84 -9.04
CA ASP A 19 -6.91 9.36 -8.87
C ASP A 19 -6.42 8.88 -7.49
N GLY A 20 -5.87 7.68 -7.48
CA GLY A 20 -5.10 7.19 -6.36
C GLY A 20 -3.86 8.07 -6.27
N SER A 21 -3.69 8.77 -5.15
CA SER A 21 -2.42 9.42 -4.89
C SER A 21 -1.34 8.33 -4.84
N ILE A 22 -0.24 8.49 -5.58
CA ILE A 22 0.88 7.55 -5.57
C ILE A 22 2.09 8.31 -5.04
N SER A 23 2.65 7.81 -3.95
CA SER A 23 3.97 8.24 -3.47
C SER A 23 5.00 7.19 -3.90
N SER A 24 6.23 7.60 -4.18
CA SER A 24 7.30 6.65 -4.52
C SER A 24 8.61 7.01 -3.83
N VAL A 25 9.35 5.99 -3.40
CA VAL A 25 10.68 6.12 -2.84
C VAL A 25 11.64 5.14 -3.51
N LYS A 26 12.83 5.62 -3.86
CA LYS A 26 13.94 4.81 -4.35
C LYS A 26 14.98 4.69 -3.25
N LEU A 27 15.28 3.45 -2.86
CA LEU A 27 16.28 3.11 -1.85
C LEU A 27 17.43 2.34 -2.49
N ASN A 28 18.63 2.53 -1.98
CA ASN A 28 19.73 1.62 -2.24
C ASN A 28 19.65 0.41 -1.29
N PRO A 29 20.18 -0.77 -1.65
CA PRO A 29 20.32 -1.88 -0.71
C PRO A 29 21.04 -1.45 0.58
N GLY A 30 20.55 -1.89 1.73
CA GLY A 30 21.09 -1.52 3.04
C GLY A 30 20.53 -0.21 3.62
N GLN A 31 19.88 0.63 2.82
CA GLN A 31 19.33 1.90 3.29
C GLN A 31 18.13 1.68 4.21
N SER A 32 18.11 2.36 5.35
CA SER A 32 16.94 2.39 6.24
C SER A 32 15.88 3.36 5.74
N PHE A 33 14.61 3.07 5.99
CA PHE A 33 13.50 3.93 5.60
C PHE A 33 12.34 3.84 6.59
N LEU A 34 11.77 4.99 6.97
CA LEU A 34 10.64 5.07 7.89
C LEU A 34 9.33 5.19 7.12
N LEU A 35 8.50 4.16 7.18
CA LEU A 35 7.16 4.15 6.61
C LEU A 35 6.21 4.91 7.56
N ARG A 36 6.09 6.22 7.34
CA ARG A 36 5.16 7.12 8.06
C ARG A 36 3.72 6.97 7.62
N ASP A 37 3.50 6.37 6.45
CA ASP A 37 2.19 6.01 5.93
C ASP A 37 1.53 4.90 6.77
N ALA A 38 1.96 4.63 7.99
CA ALA A 38 1.30 3.73 8.93
C ALA A 38 0.73 4.47 10.16
N GLU A 39 1.03 5.78 10.32
CA GLU A 39 0.50 6.56 11.44
C GLU A 39 -1.03 6.66 11.38
N ASN A 40 -1.68 6.48 12.54
CA ASN A 40 -3.14 6.45 12.71
C ASN A 40 -3.89 5.30 12.01
N ALA A 41 -3.18 4.29 11.46
CA ALA A 41 -3.80 3.07 10.95
C ALA A 41 -3.82 1.96 12.02
N THR A 42 -4.59 0.89 11.77
CA THR A 42 -4.60 -0.30 12.64
C THR A 42 -3.64 -1.39 12.16
N ALA A 43 -3.25 -1.31 10.89
CA ALA A 43 -2.32 -2.19 10.23
C ALA A 43 -1.66 -1.51 9.03
N LEU A 44 -0.56 -2.11 8.58
CA LEU A 44 0.10 -1.83 7.30
C LEU A 44 -0.05 -3.07 6.42
N VAL A 45 -0.46 -2.88 5.18
CA VAL A 45 -0.47 -3.94 4.16
C VAL A 45 0.61 -3.66 3.13
N ARG A 46 1.19 -4.74 2.60
CA ARG A 46 2.13 -4.66 1.49
C ARG A 46 1.89 -5.74 0.45
N LYS A 47 2.20 -5.41 -0.80
CA LYS A 47 2.30 -6.37 -1.90
C LYS A 47 3.73 -6.36 -2.40
N VAL A 48 4.46 -7.42 -2.06
CA VAL A 48 5.86 -7.63 -2.45
C VAL A 48 5.97 -8.88 -3.32
N LYS A 49 7.17 -9.20 -3.82
CA LYS A 49 7.40 -10.40 -4.66
C LYS A 49 6.91 -11.70 -3.99
N ALA A 50 7.00 -11.79 -2.67
CA ALA A 50 6.57 -12.96 -1.90
C ALA A 50 5.04 -13.05 -1.68
N GLY A 51 4.25 -12.11 -2.22
CA GLY A 51 2.79 -12.06 -2.09
C GLY A 51 2.30 -10.91 -1.21
N ASN A 52 0.99 -10.93 -0.90
CA ASN A 52 0.39 -9.96 -0.01
C ASN A 52 0.69 -10.31 1.45
N GLN A 53 0.93 -9.28 2.24
CA GLN A 53 1.24 -9.42 3.66
C GLN A 53 0.62 -8.28 4.45
N LYS A 54 0.24 -8.57 5.69
CA LYS A 54 -0.35 -7.60 6.63
C LYS A 54 0.42 -7.62 7.94
N MET A 55 0.72 -6.44 8.47
CA MET A 55 1.27 -6.23 9.81
C MET A 55 0.23 -5.51 10.64
N THR A 56 -0.34 -6.17 11.64
CA THR A 56 -1.24 -5.52 12.61
C THR A 56 -0.41 -4.78 13.66
N PHE A 57 -0.92 -3.65 14.14
CA PHE A 57 -0.25 -2.88 15.19
C PHE A 57 -0.73 -3.26 16.59
N GLN A 58 -1.69 -4.18 16.66
CA GLN A 58 -2.27 -4.70 17.89
C GLN A 58 -2.47 -6.22 17.78
N GLY A 59 -2.73 -6.85 18.92
CA GLY A 59 -3.02 -8.29 19.04
C GLY A 59 -1.77 -9.19 19.07
N PRO A 60 -1.96 -10.52 19.07
CA PRO A 60 -0.89 -11.49 19.31
C PRO A 60 0.25 -11.51 18.27
N LYS A 61 -0.03 -11.05 17.05
CA LYS A 61 0.95 -10.95 15.94
C LYS A 61 1.40 -9.50 15.69
N LYS A 62 1.22 -8.62 16.68
CA LYS A 62 1.64 -7.21 16.60
C LYS A 62 3.06 -7.08 16.06
N GLY A 63 3.25 -6.20 15.07
CA GLY A 63 4.55 -5.87 14.50
C GLY A 63 5.17 -6.98 13.65
N LYS A 64 4.42 -8.04 13.32
CA LYS A 64 4.86 -9.13 12.45
C LYS A 64 4.08 -9.11 11.13
N TRP A 65 4.78 -9.36 10.04
CA TRP A 65 4.16 -9.61 8.75
C TRP A 65 3.50 -10.99 8.74
N VAL A 66 2.27 -11.02 8.24
CA VAL A 66 1.46 -12.23 8.10
C VAL A 66 1.02 -12.35 6.64
N ASN A 67 1.24 -13.51 6.03
CA ASN A 67 0.82 -13.78 4.65
C ASN A 67 -0.69 -14.10 4.56
N ASP A 68 -1.21 -14.25 3.34
CA ASP A 68 -2.62 -14.59 3.08
C ASP A 68 -3.08 -15.93 3.70
N LYS A 69 -2.14 -16.82 4.05
CA LYS A 69 -2.41 -18.08 4.76
C LYS A 69 -2.44 -17.94 6.29
N GLY A 70 -2.28 -16.72 6.81
CA GLY A 70 -2.22 -16.45 8.24
C GLY A 70 -0.88 -16.81 8.89
N GLN A 71 0.14 -17.14 8.11
CA GLN A 71 1.47 -17.53 8.61
C GLN A 71 2.34 -16.30 8.81
N VAL A 72 3.07 -16.26 9.92
CA VAL A 72 4.08 -15.23 10.16
C VAL A 72 5.23 -15.43 9.19
N VAL A 73 5.62 -14.36 8.50
CA VAL A 73 6.84 -14.33 7.69
C VAL A 73 7.93 -13.56 8.43
N ASP A 74 9.18 -13.70 7.97
CA ASP A 74 10.29 -12.97 8.58
C ASP A 74 10.03 -11.46 8.60
N SER A 75 10.15 -10.90 9.81
CA SER A 75 9.89 -9.49 10.13
C SER A 75 11.07 -8.87 10.88
N SER A 76 12.20 -9.58 11.01
CA SER A 76 13.39 -9.13 11.74
C SER A 76 13.95 -7.80 11.23
N ASN A 77 13.83 -7.56 9.92
CA ASN A 77 14.23 -6.34 9.23
C ASN A 77 13.28 -5.14 9.45
N PHE A 78 12.21 -5.33 10.24
CA PHE A 78 11.21 -4.31 10.52
C PHE A 78 11.10 -4.02 12.02
N GLU A 79 10.73 -2.80 12.35
CA GLU A 79 10.43 -2.37 13.71
C GLU A 79 9.18 -1.49 13.71
N LEU A 80 8.21 -1.84 14.55
CA LEU A 80 6.97 -1.08 14.72
C LEU A 80 7.11 -0.13 15.91
N PHE A 81 6.94 1.17 15.66
CA PHE A 81 6.87 2.18 16.71
C PHE A 81 5.46 2.33 17.28
N ALA A 82 5.38 2.93 18.48
CA ALA A 82 4.11 3.12 19.19
C ALA A 82 3.09 3.98 18.42
N ASN A 83 3.56 4.92 17.59
CA ASN A 83 2.71 5.78 16.76
C ASN A 83 2.20 5.09 15.47
N GLY A 84 2.53 3.82 15.26
CA GLY A 84 2.17 3.06 14.07
C GLY A 84 3.21 3.12 12.96
N SER A 85 4.18 4.03 12.99
CA SER A 85 5.26 4.06 12.00
C SER A 85 6.07 2.77 12.00
N VAL A 86 6.50 2.32 10.83
CA VAL A 86 7.31 1.11 10.68
C VAL A 86 8.67 1.46 10.08
N LEU A 87 9.75 1.12 10.77
CA LEU A 87 11.10 1.23 10.24
C LEU A 87 11.45 -0.02 9.43
N LEU A 88 11.80 0.16 8.16
CA LEU A 88 12.60 -0.79 7.39
C LEU A 88 14.06 -0.54 7.73
N LYS A 89 14.71 -1.49 8.41
CA LYS A 89 16.08 -1.31 8.94
C LYS A 89 17.13 -1.32 7.84
N SER A 90 17.03 -2.25 6.90
CA SER A 90 17.99 -2.42 5.80
C SER A 90 17.28 -2.88 4.53
N ALA A 91 17.04 -1.97 3.58
CA ALA A 91 16.31 -2.28 2.36
C ALA A 91 16.97 -3.39 1.52
N SER A 92 16.15 -4.30 0.99
CA SER A 92 16.55 -5.35 0.07
C SER A 92 15.60 -5.43 -1.13
N LEU A 93 16.01 -6.11 -2.20
CA LEU A 93 15.14 -6.32 -3.37
C LEU A 93 13.82 -7.04 -3.02
N ALA A 94 13.78 -7.79 -1.91
CA ALA A 94 12.58 -8.46 -1.46
C ALA A 94 11.54 -7.50 -0.83
N ASP A 95 11.99 -6.33 -0.38
CA ASP A 95 11.12 -5.32 0.23
C ASP A 95 10.44 -4.41 -0.81
N ALA A 96 10.88 -4.47 -2.07
CA ALA A 96 10.28 -3.70 -3.15
C ALA A 96 8.83 -4.14 -3.40
N GLY A 97 7.94 -3.15 -3.53
CA GLY A 97 6.52 -3.39 -3.62
C GLY A 97 5.67 -2.16 -3.27
N THR A 98 4.38 -2.38 -3.07
CA THR A 98 3.46 -1.36 -2.60
C THR A 98 3.20 -1.52 -1.10
N TYR A 99 3.02 -0.39 -0.41
CA TYR A 99 2.72 -0.31 1.02
C TYR A 99 1.55 0.65 1.22
N GLN A 100 0.62 0.31 2.12
CA GLN A 100 -0.61 1.07 2.32
C GLN A 100 -1.19 0.86 3.74
N LYS A 101 -1.86 1.88 4.26
CA LYS A 101 -2.66 1.79 5.50
C LYS A 101 -3.78 0.78 5.38
N ASP A 102 -4.10 0.12 6.49
CA ASP A 102 -5.31 -0.68 6.61
C ASP A 102 -6.02 -0.39 7.96
N PRO A 103 -7.28 0.10 7.95
CA PRO A 103 -8.05 0.48 6.76
C PRO A 103 -7.43 1.66 6.00
N ASN A 104 -7.75 1.78 4.70
CA ASN A 104 -7.38 2.91 3.85
C ASN A 104 -8.58 3.85 3.63
N PRO A 105 -9.00 4.64 4.64
CA PRO A 105 -10.22 5.44 4.56
C PRO A 105 -10.07 6.55 3.52
N MET A 106 -11.13 6.82 2.73
CA MET A 106 -11.14 7.99 1.84
C MET A 106 -10.91 9.28 2.63
N ILE A 107 -10.01 10.12 2.13
CA ILE A 107 -9.80 11.46 2.67
C ILE A 107 -10.82 12.38 2.00
N ARG A 108 -11.55 13.17 2.81
CA ARG A 108 -12.52 14.15 2.35
C ARG A 108 -12.03 15.56 2.65
N ILE A 109 -11.96 16.40 1.64
CA ILE A 109 -11.66 17.84 1.76
C ILE A 109 -12.79 18.58 1.05
N GLY A 110 -13.72 19.14 1.83
CA GLY A 110 -14.98 19.65 1.28
C GLY A 110 -15.74 18.55 0.53
N ASP A 111 -16.15 18.84 -0.69
CA ASP A 111 -16.87 17.89 -1.57
C ASP A 111 -15.95 16.93 -2.33
N ILE A 112 -14.62 17.06 -2.17
CA ILE A 112 -13.64 16.20 -2.85
C ILE A 112 -13.33 15.01 -1.94
N ALA A 113 -13.49 13.80 -2.49
CA ALA A 113 -13.04 12.56 -1.87
C ALA A 113 -11.90 11.95 -2.70
N TYR A 114 -10.79 11.61 -2.06
CA TYR A 114 -9.68 10.90 -2.72
C TYR A 114 -9.13 9.78 -1.84
N ALA A 115 -8.56 8.76 -2.48
CA ALA A 115 -7.94 7.65 -1.77
C ALA A 115 -6.58 8.10 -1.17
N PRO A 116 -6.26 7.73 0.08
CA PRO A 116 -4.93 7.96 0.62
C PRO A 116 -3.86 7.32 -0.25
N PRO A 117 -2.65 7.88 -0.24
CA PRO A 117 -1.63 7.44 -1.16
C PRO A 117 -1.18 6.01 -0.92
N ILE A 118 -0.89 5.31 -2.01
CA ILE A 118 -0.12 4.06 -1.98
C ILE A 118 1.35 4.42 -2.12
N LEU A 119 2.18 3.92 -1.20
CA LEU A 119 3.63 4.06 -1.30
C LEU A 119 4.20 2.95 -2.18
N ILE A 120 4.91 3.33 -3.24
CA ILE A 120 5.73 2.43 -4.05
C ILE A 120 7.17 2.50 -3.52
N LEU A 121 7.63 1.42 -2.91
CA LEU A 121 9.01 1.27 -2.48
C LEU A 121 9.82 0.54 -3.56
N GLN A 122 10.83 1.20 -4.08
CA GLN A 122 11.76 0.65 -5.07
C GLN A 122 13.13 0.47 -4.42
N VAL A 123 13.77 -0.68 -4.66
CA VAL A 123 15.16 -0.91 -4.26
C VAL A 123 15.99 -1.11 -5.52
N VAL A 124 16.93 -0.21 -5.77
CA VAL A 124 17.70 -0.17 -7.02
C VAL A 124 19.15 -0.51 -6.70
N LYS A 125 19.68 -1.56 -7.32
CA LYS A 125 21.13 -1.78 -7.33
C LYS A 125 21.76 -0.74 -8.26
N LYS A 126 22.75 -0.01 -7.75
CA LYS A 126 23.62 0.81 -8.60
C LYS A 126 24.40 -0.07 -9.56
#